data_AF-A0AAE9MEQ6-F1
#
_entry.id   AF-A0AAE9MEQ6-F1
#
_cell.length_a   1.000
_cell.length_b   1.000
_cell.length_c   1.000
_cell.angle_alpha   90.00
_cell.angle_beta   90.00
_cell.angle_gamma   90.00
#
_symmetry.space_group_name_H-M   'P 1'
#
loop_
_entity.id
_entity.type
_entity.pdbx_description
1 polymer ?
#
loop_
_entity_poly.entity_id
_entity_poly.type
_entity_poly.pdbx_seq_one_letter_code
_entity_poly.pdbx_strand_id
1 'polypeptide(L)'
;MGLESPINQGAGTLTEVALTLPAHPKWVSLGKTNLSATGLVVKEGATALVLGTDFEINYALGLLRATKAGAVADGGPVTVSASYNAITGTRIAGNVQPEVKAKLTLDGRSVIGGESIILIVPRASLAPKKAVDFLSDKPIEIELEGELLALDGEDAPFYVDRPVTV
;
A
#
# COMPACT_ATOMS: atom_id res chain seq x y z
N MET A 1 -11.84 -0.91 -0.52
CA MET A 1 -11.29 -1.99 0.33
C MET A 1 -10.12 -2.66 -0.37
N GLY A 2 -9.11 -3.10 0.37
CA GLY A 2 -7.86 -3.60 -0.20
C GLY A 2 -7.65 -5.09 0.00
N LEU A 3 -7.02 -5.74 -0.96
CA LEU A 3 -6.57 -7.12 -0.81
C LEU A 3 -5.22 -7.10 -0.08
N GLU A 4 -5.13 -7.85 1.02
CA GLU A 4 -3.87 -8.14 1.67
C GLU A 4 -3.15 -9.26 0.92
N SER A 5 -1.87 -9.08 0.68
CA SER A 5 -1.00 -10.12 0.15
C SER A 5 0.33 -10.09 0.89
N PRO A 6 0.91 -11.25 1.24
CA PRO A 6 2.20 -11.29 1.90
C PRO A 6 3.27 -10.75 0.96
N ILE A 7 4.06 -9.81 1.46
CA ILE A 7 5.37 -9.52 0.89
C ILE A 7 6.29 -10.61 1.40
N ASN A 8 6.77 -11.46 0.48
CA ASN A 8 7.81 -12.43 0.76
C ASN A 8 8.96 -12.22 -0.21
N GLN A 9 9.87 -11.31 0.14
CA GLN A 9 11.15 -11.17 -0.56
C GLN A 9 12.20 -11.96 0.23
N GLY A 10 12.78 -13.00 -0.37
CA GLY A 10 13.94 -13.70 0.22
C GLY A 10 15.18 -12.81 0.24
N ALA A 11 16.20 -13.16 1.02
CA ALA A 11 17.51 -12.52 0.91
C ALA A 11 18.23 -13.02 -0.35
N GLY A 12 19.09 -12.19 -0.95
CA GLY A 12 19.85 -12.58 -2.13
C GLY A 12 20.80 -11.50 -2.62
N THR A 13 21.35 -11.72 -3.81
CA THR A 13 22.24 -10.77 -4.48
C THR A 13 21.73 -10.48 -5.89
N LEU A 14 21.85 -9.23 -6.28
CA LEU A 14 21.74 -8.76 -7.64
C LEU A 14 23.16 -8.70 -8.22
N THR A 15 23.34 -9.30 -9.38
CA THR A 15 24.62 -9.34 -10.08
C THR A 15 24.47 -8.69 -11.45
N GLU A 16 25.15 -7.57 -11.66
CA GLU A 16 25.24 -6.83 -12.93
C GLU A 16 23.89 -6.57 -13.61
N VAL A 17 22.90 -6.13 -12.81
CA VAL A 17 21.58 -5.76 -13.34
C VAL A 17 21.73 -4.50 -14.18
N ALA A 18 21.51 -4.63 -15.49
CA ALA A 18 21.50 -3.51 -16.41
C ALA A 18 20.25 -2.66 -16.21
N LEU A 19 20.44 -1.36 -16.02
CA LEU A 19 19.39 -0.38 -15.80
C LEU A 19 19.74 0.92 -16.51
N THR A 20 18.78 1.61 -17.10
CA THR A 20 18.99 2.95 -17.65
C THR A 20 18.59 3.99 -16.61
N LEU A 21 19.52 4.87 -16.23
CA LEU A 21 19.21 5.94 -15.29
C LEU A 21 18.42 7.05 -15.98
N PRO A 22 17.27 7.47 -15.44
CA PRO A 22 16.54 8.60 -16.01
C PRO A 22 17.28 9.91 -15.73
N ALA A 23 17.04 10.92 -16.58
CA ALA A 23 17.56 12.27 -16.38
C ALA A 23 17.26 12.79 -14.96
N HIS A 24 18.25 13.41 -14.33
CA HIS A 24 18.12 13.97 -12.98
C HIS A 24 16.92 14.95 -12.94
N PRO A 25 16.09 14.96 -11.87
CA PRO A 25 16.22 14.30 -10.56
C PRO A 25 15.32 13.05 -10.39
N LYS A 26 15.12 12.25 -11.44
CA LYS A 26 14.18 11.11 -11.38
C LYS A 26 14.81 9.88 -10.72
N TRP A 27 13.99 9.14 -9.97
CA TRP A 27 14.36 7.87 -9.35
C TRP A 27 13.98 6.69 -10.25
N VAL A 28 14.81 5.64 -10.22
CA VAL A 28 14.53 4.36 -10.88
C VAL A 28 14.61 3.24 -9.86
N SER A 29 13.72 2.25 -9.97
CA SER A 29 13.67 1.11 -9.05
C SER A 29 14.55 -0.02 -9.53
N LEU A 30 15.28 -0.64 -8.60
CA LEU A 30 16.05 -1.87 -8.82
C LEU A 30 15.17 -3.14 -8.73
N GLY A 31 13.87 -2.99 -8.47
CA GLY A 31 12.92 -4.10 -8.33
C GLY A 31 13.05 -4.90 -7.03
N LYS A 32 14.03 -4.57 -6.18
CA LYS A 32 14.21 -5.11 -4.83
C LYS A 32 14.23 -3.99 -3.80
N THR A 33 13.81 -4.29 -2.59
CA THR A 33 13.77 -3.34 -1.46
C THR A 33 14.66 -3.83 -0.32
N ASN A 34 14.98 -2.99 0.67
CA ASN A 34 15.91 -3.31 1.78
C ASN A 34 17.29 -3.80 1.29
N LEU A 35 17.92 -2.98 0.45
CA LEU A 35 19.27 -3.19 -0.04
C LEU A 35 20.28 -3.01 1.10
N SER A 36 21.29 -3.87 1.13
CA SER A 36 22.47 -3.71 1.99
C SER A 36 23.44 -2.72 1.36
N ALA A 37 24.04 -1.86 2.19
CA ALA A 37 25.16 -1.03 1.77
C ALA A 37 26.41 -1.85 1.42
N THR A 38 26.54 -3.05 2.02
CA THR A 38 27.67 -3.94 1.77
C THR A 38 27.55 -4.61 0.41
N GLY A 39 28.57 -4.43 -0.42
CA GLY A 39 28.65 -5.03 -1.75
C GLY A 39 27.86 -4.29 -2.84
N LEU A 40 27.41 -3.06 -2.58
CA LEU A 40 26.85 -2.21 -3.62
C LEU A 40 27.95 -1.76 -4.58
N VAL A 41 27.81 -2.13 -5.85
CA VAL A 41 28.69 -1.70 -6.95
C VAL A 41 27.81 -1.22 -8.08
N VAL A 42 28.02 0.01 -8.52
CA VAL A 42 27.33 0.62 -9.66
C VAL A 42 28.39 0.99 -10.68
N LYS A 43 28.20 0.60 -11.94
CA LYS A 43 29.13 0.89 -13.03
C LYS A 43 28.41 1.46 -14.24
N GLU A 44 29.08 2.34 -14.97
CA GLU A 44 28.72 2.70 -16.34
C GLU A 44 29.74 2.03 -17.28
N GLY A 45 29.34 0.93 -17.94
CA GLY A 45 30.27 0.08 -18.67
C GLY A 45 31.35 -0.51 -17.74
N ALA A 46 32.61 -0.11 -17.95
CA ALA A 46 33.75 -0.52 -17.11
C ALA A 46 34.04 0.44 -15.95
N THR A 47 33.46 1.65 -15.97
CA THR A 47 33.76 2.71 -15.00
C THR A 47 32.92 2.52 -13.75
N ALA A 48 33.56 2.40 -12.58
CA ALA A 48 32.84 2.37 -11.30
C ALA A 48 32.37 3.79 -10.93
N LEU A 49 31.08 3.91 -10.62
CA LEU A 49 30.46 5.16 -10.17
C LEU A 49 30.55 5.27 -8.65
N VAL A 50 30.63 6.50 -8.14
CA VAL A 50 30.79 6.79 -6.71
C VAL A 50 29.48 7.26 -6.10
N LEU A 51 29.08 6.61 -5.00
CA LEU A 51 27.93 7.01 -4.20
C LEU A 51 28.11 8.45 -3.67
N GLY A 52 27.08 9.29 -3.82
CA GLY A 52 27.06 10.68 -3.36
C GLY A 52 27.72 11.67 -4.32
N THR A 53 28.60 11.20 -5.22
CA THR A 53 29.19 12.01 -6.28
C THR A 53 28.41 11.84 -7.58
N ASP A 54 28.24 10.60 -8.05
CA ASP A 54 27.65 10.28 -9.34
C ASP A 54 26.19 9.83 -9.23
N PHE A 55 25.83 9.16 -8.13
CA PHE A 55 24.49 8.66 -7.89
C PHE A 55 24.12 8.64 -6.41
N GLU A 56 22.82 8.66 -6.14
CA GLU A 56 22.21 8.49 -4.83
C GLU A 56 21.38 7.21 -4.82
N ILE A 57 21.30 6.57 -3.66
CA ILE A 57 20.48 5.37 -3.46
C ILE A 57 19.62 5.50 -2.21
N ASN A 58 18.37 5.07 -2.31
CA ASN A 58 17.50 4.82 -1.18
C ASN A 58 17.49 3.31 -0.91
N TYR A 59 18.27 2.88 0.07
CA TYR A 59 18.43 1.46 0.42
C TYR A 59 17.11 0.80 0.84
N ALA A 60 16.24 1.52 1.55
CA ALA A 60 14.96 0.99 2.00
C ALA A 60 14.02 0.69 0.82
N LEU A 61 13.89 1.64 -0.11
CA LEU A 61 13.00 1.52 -1.27
C LEU A 61 13.66 0.88 -2.49
N GLY A 62 14.98 0.65 -2.45
CA GLY A 62 15.78 0.18 -3.58
C GLY A 62 15.70 1.07 -4.80
N LEU A 63 15.65 2.39 -4.57
CA LEU A 63 15.62 3.38 -5.63
C LEU A 63 17.01 3.95 -5.86
N LEU A 64 17.38 4.15 -7.12
CA LEU A 64 18.63 4.78 -7.55
C LEU A 64 18.33 6.05 -8.35
N ARG A 65 19.18 7.07 -8.24
CA ARG A 65 19.06 8.33 -8.97
C ARG A 65 20.44 8.86 -9.32
N ALA A 66 20.62 9.44 -10.50
CA ALA A 66 21.84 10.18 -10.85
C ALA A 66 21.87 11.55 -10.15
N THR A 67 23.04 12.01 -9.70
CA THR A 67 23.20 13.36 -9.12
C THR A 67 23.32 14.41 -10.22
N LYS A 68 22.93 15.67 -9.95
CA LYS A 68 23.03 16.78 -10.92
C LYS A 68 24.47 17.08 -11.38
N ALA A 69 25.46 16.71 -10.57
CA ALA A 69 26.88 16.97 -10.79
C ALA A 69 27.67 15.71 -11.16
N GLY A 70 27.00 14.57 -11.34
CA GLY A 70 27.63 13.28 -11.60
C GLY A 70 28.14 13.10 -13.02
N ALA A 71 29.06 12.16 -13.22
CA ALA A 71 29.60 11.82 -14.53
C ALA A 71 28.62 11.08 -15.46
N VAL A 72 27.50 10.60 -14.91
CA VAL A 72 26.49 9.83 -15.67
C VAL A 72 25.71 10.78 -16.57
N ALA A 73 25.83 10.57 -17.89
CA ALA A 73 25.04 11.31 -18.86
C ALA A 73 23.53 11.12 -18.62
N ASP A 74 22.71 12.14 -18.87
CA ASP A 74 21.25 12.03 -18.81
C ASP A 74 20.75 10.82 -19.62
N GLY A 75 20.24 9.77 -18.96
CA GLY A 75 19.83 8.55 -19.68
C GLY A 75 20.90 7.45 -19.77
N GLY A 76 22.01 7.54 -19.02
CA GLY A 76 23.13 6.60 -19.11
C GLY A 76 22.78 5.16 -18.67
N PRO A 77 23.24 4.12 -19.41
CA PRO A 77 23.10 2.73 -18.99
C PRO A 77 24.10 2.40 -17.88
N VAL A 78 23.61 1.87 -16.77
CA VAL A 78 24.42 1.42 -15.64
C VAL A 78 24.17 -0.06 -15.33
N THR A 79 25.18 -0.73 -14.80
CA THR A 79 25.05 -2.06 -14.20
C THR A 79 25.14 -1.95 -12.69
N VAL A 80 24.19 -2.57 -12.00
CA VAL A 80 24.10 -2.53 -10.54
C VAL A 80 24.22 -3.94 -9.98
N SER A 81 25.17 -4.10 -9.06
CA SER A 81 25.32 -5.28 -8.21
C SER A 81 25.09 -4.86 -6.77
N ALA A 82 24.24 -5.57 -6.04
CA ALA A 82 23.90 -5.25 -4.66
C ALA A 82 23.38 -6.48 -3.92
N SER A 83 23.55 -6.52 -2.60
CA SER A 83 22.88 -7.52 -1.76
C SER A 83 21.55 -6.97 -1.26
N TYR A 84 20.50 -7.79 -1.22
CA TYR A 84 19.20 -7.43 -0.64
C TYR A 84 18.82 -8.39 0.49
N ASN A 85 18.28 -7.83 1.56
CA ASN A 85 17.86 -8.59 2.71
C ASN A 85 16.45 -9.16 2.52
N ALA A 86 16.12 -10.17 3.32
CA ALA A 86 14.77 -10.69 3.36
C ALA A 86 13.82 -9.63 3.91
N ILE A 87 12.62 -9.54 3.33
CA ILE A 87 11.54 -8.72 3.86
C ILE A 87 10.30 -9.58 3.92
N THR A 88 9.73 -9.62 5.12
CA THR A 88 8.40 -10.15 5.36
C THR A 88 7.52 -8.99 5.80
N GLY A 89 6.34 -8.88 5.21
CA GLY A 89 5.38 -7.84 5.56
C GLY A 89 4.06 -8.04 4.83
N THR A 90 3.16 -7.08 4.97
CA THR A 90 1.84 -7.13 4.34
C THR A 90 1.75 -6.01 3.32
N ARG A 91 1.43 -6.35 2.06
CA ARG A 91 1.05 -5.38 1.03
C ARG A 91 -0.45 -5.24 1.05
N ILE A 92 -0.93 -4.03 1.27
CA ILE A 92 -2.36 -3.69 1.13
C ILE A 92 -2.54 -3.05 -0.23
N ALA A 93 -3.16 -3.77 -1.16
CA ALA A 93 -3.54 -3.21 -2.45
C ALA A 93 -4.82 -2.38 -2.27
N GLY A 94 -4.68 -1.07 -2.00
CA GLY A 94 -5.82 -0.18 -1.82
C GLY A 94 -6.69 -0.09 -3.07
N ASN A 95 -8.01 0.08 -2.87
CA ASN A 95 -9.01 0.31 -3.92
C ASN A 95 -9.22 -0.81 -4.96
N VAL A 96 -8.80 -2.04 -4.68
CA VAL A 96 -9.05 -3.17 -5.60
C VAL A 96 -10.52 -3.63 -5.55
N GLN A 97 -11.18 -3.45 -4.41
CA GLN A 97 -12.62 -3.59 -4.27
C GLN A 97 -13.22 -2.23 -3.92
N PRO A 98 -13.77 -1.47 -4.89
CA PRO A 98 -14.31 -0.14 -4.65
C PRO A 98 -15.56 -0.18 -3.76
N GLU A 99 -16.28 -1.30 -3.77
CA GLU A 99 -17.52 -1.52 -3.03
C GLU A 99 -17.46 -2.88 -2.34
N VAL A 100 -17.81 -2.92 -1.05
CA VAL A 100 -18.00 -4.15 -0.30
C VAL A 100 -19.46 -4.35 0.00
N LYS A 101 -20.02 -5.45 -0.51
CA LYS A 101 -21.38 -5.89 -0.22
C LYS A 101 -21.36 -6.77 1.00
N ALA A 102 -21.89 -6.29 2.11
CA ALA A 102 -21.89 -7.01 3.38
C ALA A 102 -23.29 -7.00 4.01
N LYS A 103 -23.57 -8.01 4.83
CA LYS A 103 -24.69 -7.96 5.78
C LYS A 103 -24.23 -7.16 7.00
N LEU A 104 -25.01 -6.18 7.41
CA LEU A 104 -24.71 -5.36 8.59
C LEU A 104 -25.69 -5.72 9.72
N THR A 105 -25.14 -6.06 10.88
CA THR A 105 -25.92 -6.26 12.11
C THR A 105 -25.35 -5.31 13.16
N LEU A 106 -26.17 -4.38 13.63
CA LEU A 106 -25.83 -3.48 14.73
C LEU A 106 -26.57 -3.93 15.99
N ASP A 107 -25.83 -4.09 17.07
CA ASP A 107 -26.36 -4.22 18.43
C ASP A 107 -26.20 -2.87 19.14
N GLY A 108 -27.32 -2.24 19.44
CA GLY A 108 -27.39 -0.93 20.07
C GLY A 108 -28.17 -0.98 21.37
N ARG A 109 -27.86 -0.05 22.27
CA ARG A 109 -28.66 0.21 23.47
C ARG A 109 -29.09 1.68 23.47
N SER A 110 -30.38 1.92 23.67
CA SER A 110 -30.90 3.29 23.84
C SER A 110 -30.28 3.94 25.07
N VAL A 111 -29.64 5.09 24.89
CA VAL A 111 -29.00 5.85 25.98
C VAL A 111 -30.06 6.47 26.92
N ILE A 112 -31.27 6.69 26.42
CA ILE A 112 -32.36 7.33 27.17
C ILE A 112 -33.28 6.28 27.82
N GLY A 113 -33.59 5.19 27.10
CA GLY A 113 -34.55 4.17 27.54
C GLY A 113 -33.93 2.86 28.03
N GLY A 114 -32.63 2.63 27.83
CA GLY A 114 -31.94 1.39 28.19
C GLY A 114 -32.31 0.16 27.33
N GLU A 115 -33.29 0.30 26.44
CA GLU A 115 -33.79 -0.77 25.57
C GLU A 115 -32.73 -1.20 24.55
N SER A 116 -32.63 -2.52 24.35
CA SER A 116 -31.81 -3.10 23.28
C SER A 116 -32.49 -2.88 21.93
N ILE A 117 -31.72 -2.42 20.95
CA ILE A 117 -32.14 -2.19 19.57
C ILE A 117 -31.19 -2.98 18.69
N ILE A 118 -31.72 -3.92 17.92
CA ILE A 118 -30.95 -4.66 16.92
C ILE A 118 -31.37 -4.13 15.55
N LEU A 119 -30.41 -3.62 14.78
CA LEU A 119 -30.61 -3.21 13.39
C LEU A 119 -29.98 -4.26 12.49
N ILE A 120 -30.79 -4.86 11.61
CA ILE A 120 -30.35 -5.85 10.63
C ILE A 120 -30.54 -5.27 9.24
N VAL A 121 -29.46 -5.18 8.48
CA VAL A 121 -29.46 -4.84 7.06
C VAL A 121 -29.00 -6.08 6.28
N PRO A 122 -29.91 -6.74 5.54
CA PRO A 122 -29.58 -7.96 4.79
C PRO A 122 -28.44 -7.77 3.79
N ARG A 123 -28.39 -6.60 3.13
CA ARG A 123 -27.31 -6.24 2.21
C ARG A 123 -27.08 -4.73 2.21
N ALA A 124 -25.86 -4.32 2.57
CA ALA A 124 -25.36 -2.97 2.41
C ALA A 124 -24.20 -2.95 1.42
N SER A 125 -24.22 -1.99 0.51
CA SER A 125 -23.13 -1.70 -0.41
C SER A 125 -22.28 -0.59 0.20
N LEU A 126 -21.15 -0.93 0.81
CA LEU A 126 -20.29 0.02 1.54
C LEU A 126 -19.09 0.42 0.69
N ALA A 127 -18.90 1.73 0.50
CA ALA A 127 -17.77 2.33 -0.19
C ALA A 127 -17.11 3.41 0.69
N PRO A 128 -15.77 3.55 0.65
CA PRO A 128 -15.09 4.63 1.37
C PRO A 128 -15.43 5.98 0.74
N LYS A 129 -15.90 6.93 1.56
CA LYS A 129 -16.32 8.26 1.10
C LYS A 129 -15.14 9.19 0.77
N LYS A 130 -13.98 8.95 1.37
CA LYS A 130 -12.78 9.77 1.21
C LYS A 130 -11.55 8.89 0.96
N ALA A 131 -10.63 9.42 0.17
CA ALA A 131 -9.30 8.84 0.04
C ALA A 131 -8.63 8.82 1.42
N VAL A 132 -8.07 7.67 1.79
CA VAL A 132 -7.31 7.53 3.04
C VAL A 132 -6.03 8.34 2.90
N ASP A 133 -5.87 9.34 3.76
CA ASP A 133 -4.64 10.13 3.84
C ASP A 133 -3.66 9.43 4.80
N PHE A 134 -2.67 8.75 4.22
CA PHE A 134 -1.66 8.01 4.98
C PHE A 134 -0.54 8.90 5.56
N LEU A 135 -0.57 10.21 5.29
CA LEU A 135 0.47 11.16 5.71
C LEU A 135 -0.05 12.24 6.66
N SER A 136 -1.27 12.07 7.17
CA SER A 136 -1.90 13.01 8.08
C SER A 136 -1.38 12.86 9.51
N ASP A 137 -1.26 13.99 10.21
CA ASP A 137 -0.88 14.08 11.63
C ASP A 137 -1.99 13.55 12.56
N LYS A 138 -3.22 13.43 12.05
CA LYS A 138 -4.39 12.90 12.77
C LYS A 138 -4.52 11.39 12.56
N PRO A 139 -5.09 10.67 13.55
CA PRO A 139 -5.44 9.27 13.36
C PRO A 139 -6.32 9.10 12.13
N ILE A 140 -6.03 8.05 11.36
CA ILE A 140 -6.71 7.76 10.11
C ILE A 140 -8.18 7.40 10.40
N GLU A 141 -9.09 8.32 10.10
CA GLU A 141 -10.54 8.07 10.12
C GLU A 141 -10.99 7.57 8.73
N ILE A 142 -11.58 6.38 8.70
CA ILE A 142 -12.13 5.77 7.49
C ILE A 142 -13.65 5.91 7.56
N GLU A 143 -14.20 6.90 6.83
CA GLU A 143 -15.65 7.07 6.69
C GLU A 143 -16.17 6.16 5.56
N LEU A 144 -17.06 5.23 5.91
CA LEU A 144 -17.74 4.34 4.97
C LEU A 144 -19.16 4.87 4.74
N GLU A 145 -19.52 5.07 3.48
CA GLU A 145 -20.87 5.41 3.04
C GLU A 145 -21.44 4.22 2.27
N GLY A 146 -22.74 3.96 2.38
CA GLY A 146 -23.30 2.86 1.63
C GLY A 146 -24.80 2.90 1.45
N GLU A 147 -25.23 2.25 0.38
CA GLU A 147 -26.64 2.07 0.04
C GLU A 147 -27.15 0.75 0.62
N LEU A 148 -28.34 0.78 1.21
CA LEU A 148 -29.04 -0.42 1.67
C LEU A 148 -29.77 -1.02 0.47
N LEU A 149 -29.40 -2.23 0.09
CA LEU A 149 -29.97 -2.91 -1.06
C LEU A 149 -31.06 -3.88 -0.59
N ALA A 150 -32.25 -3.78 -1.16
CA ALA A 150 -33.27 -4.82 -1.03
C ALA A 150 -32.77 -6.09 -1.73
N LEU A 151 -32.76 -7.22 -1.02
CA LEU A 151 -32.39 -8.52 -1.57
C LEU A 151 -33.63 -9.22 -2.12
N ASP A 152 -33.50 -9.97 -3.21
CA ASP A 152 -34.60 -10.78 -3.75
C ASP A 152 -35.01 -11.85 -2.72
N GLY A 153 -36.24 -11.76 -2.20
CA GLY A 153 -36.76 -12.61 -1.12
C GLY A 153 -36.78 -11.98 0.29
N GLU A 154 -36.32 -10.73 0.45
CA GLU A 154 -36.49 -9.94 1.68
C GLU A 154 -37.63 -8.93 1.54
N ASP A 155 -38.42 -8.72 2.60
CA ASP A 155 -39.60 -7.83 2.58
C ASP A 155 -39.20 -6.34 2.69
N ALA A 156 -38.04 -6.05 3.29
CA ALA A 156 -37.55 -4.70 3.52
C ALA A 156 -36.00 -4.59 3.41
N PRO A 157 -35.47 -3.40 3.08
CA PRO A 157 -34.02 -3.16 3.02
C PRO A 157 -33.33 -3.10 4.39
N PHE A 158 -34.09 -2.94 5.48
CA PHE A 158 -33.58 -3.02 6.86
C PHE A 158 -34.70 -3.43 7.83
N TYR A 159 -34.31 -4.05 8.95
CA TYR A 159 -35.20 -4.44 10.04
C TYR A 159 -34.68 -3.88 11.36
N VAL A 160 -35.59 -3.41 12.20
CA VAL A 160 -35.28 -2.92 13.55
C VAL A 160 -36.04 -3.79 14.55
N ASP A 161 -35.30 -4.67 15.23
CA ASP A 161 -35.84 -5.49 16.29
C ASP A 161 -35.61 -4.80 17.64
N ARG A 162 -36.67 -4.77 18.46
CA ARG A 162 -36.64 -4.27 19.83
C ARG A 162 -36.99 -5.42 20.76
N PRO A 163 -36.04 -6.31 21.08
CA PRO A 163 -36.32 -7.44 21.94
C PRO A 163 -36.64 -6.94 23.35
N VAL A 164 -37.87 -7.19 23.80
CA VAL A 164 -38.25 -7.07 25.20
C VAL A 164 -37.89 -8.38 25.90
N THR A 165 -36.98 -8.32 26.87
CA THR A 165 -36.71 -9.46 27.75
C THR A 165 -37.93 -9.65 28.65
N VAL A 166 -38.58 -10.82 28.55
CA VAL A 166 -39.63 -11.26 29.49
C VAL A 166 -38.98 -11.84 30.74
#